data_AF-S4NRB2-F1
#
_entry.id   AF-S4NRB2-F1
#
_cell.length_a   1.000
_cell.length_b   1.000
_cell.length_c   1.000
_cell.angle_alpha   90.00
_cell.angle_beta   90.00
_cell.angle_gamma   90.00
#
_symmetry.space_group_name_H-M   'P 1'
#
loop_
_entity.id
_entity.type
_entity.pdbx_description
1 polymer ?
#
loop_
_entity_poly.entity_id
_entity_poly.type
_entity_poly.pdbx_seq_one_letter_code
_entity_poly.pdbx_strand_id
1 'polypeptide(L)'
;MTVPKGAIYGLLGASGCGKTTLLSCIVGRRRLNSGEIWVLGGRPGGPGSGVPGPRIGYMPQETALFGEFSIRETMIYFGWIAGMTTKE
;
A
#
# COMPACT_ATOMS: atom_id res chain seq x y z
N MET A 1 -17.46 -6.18 -0.41
CA MET A 1 -17.05 -4.90 -1.05
C MET A 1 -16.16 -5.24 -2.22
N THR A 2 -16.40 -4.65 -3.39
CA THR A 2 -15.58 -4.85 -4.60
C THR A 2 -15.31 -3.48 -5.22
N VAL A 3 -14.03 -3.17 -5.48
CA VAL A 3 -13.62 -1.91 -6.13
C VAL A 3 -13.10 -2.24 -7.53
N PRO A 4 -13.75 -1.78 -8.60
CA PRO A 4 -13.29 -2.07 -9.96
C PRO A 4 -12.02 -1.29 -10.30
N LYS A 5 -11.26 -1.79 -11.28
CA LYS A 5 -10.09 -1.09 -11.81
C LYS A 5 -10.52 0.28 -12.36
N GLY A 6 -9.73 1.32 -12.08
CA GLY A 6 -9.97 2.68 -12.55
C GLY A 6 -10.94 3.50 -11.69
N ALA A 7 -11.47 2.92 -10.59
CA ALA A 7 -12.30 3.67 -9.66
C ALA A 7 -11.49 4.41 -8.60
N ILE A 8 -11.98 5.58 -8.20
CA ILE A 8 -11.61 6.25 -6.96
C ILE A 8 -12.63 5.86 -5.91
N TYR A 9 -12.17 5.25 -4.81
CA TYR A 9 -13.04 4.75 -3.74
C TYR A 9 -12.72 5.45 -2.41
N GLY A 10 -13.75 6.03 -1.79
CA GLY A 10 -13.65 6.62 -0.46
C GLY A 10 -14.10 5.65 0.64
N LEU A 11 -13.23 5.41 1.63
CA LEU A 11 -13.58 4.64 2.83
C LEU A 11 -13.86 5.59 4.00
N LEU A 12 -15.14 5.80 4.32
CA LEU A 12 -15.58 6.72 5.37
C LEU A 12 -16.14 5.99 6.59
N GLY A 13 -16.03 6.63 7.75
CA GLY A 13 -16.57 6.16 9.02
C GLY A 13 -15.96 6.89 10.22
N ALA A 14 -16.57 6.77 11.39
CA ALA A 14 -16.11 7.41 12.63
C ALA A 14 -14.67 7.02 13.02
N SER A 15 -14.03 7.80 13.89
CA SER A 15 -12.73 7.41 14.45
C SER A 15 -12.84 6.05 15.16
N GLY A 16 -11.81 5.21 15.04
CA GLY A 16 -11.80 3.88 15.65
C GLY A 16 -12.63 2.79 14.92
N CYS A 17 -13.38 3.10 13.86
CA CYS A 17 -14.19 2.09 13.16
C CYS A 17 -13.39 1.06 12.32
N GLY A 18 -12.06 1.09 12.37
CA GLY A 18 -11.21 0.09 11.72
C GLY A 18 -10.71 0.43 10.31
N LYS A 19 -10.91 1.66 9.80
CA LYS A 19 -10.43 2.07 8.45
C LYS A 19 -8.95 1.76 8.22
N THR A 20 -8.06 2.24 9.09
CA THR A 20 -6.61 2.01 9.01
C THR A 20 -6.26 0.53 9.16
N THR A 21 -7.03 -0.21 9.96
CA THR A 21 -6.87 -1.67 10.08
C THR A 21 -7.22 -2.36 8.75
N LEU A 22 -8.34 -1.99 8.12
CA LEU A 22 -8.74 -2.54 6.82
C LEU A 22 -7.70 -2.22 5.75
N LEU A 23 -7.24 -0.96 5.66
CA LEU A 23 -6.18 -0.57 4.73
C LEU A 23 -4.90 -1.39 4.97
N SER A 24 -4.51 -1.62 6.22
CA SER A 24 -3.34 -2.44 6.58
C SER A 24 -3.49 -3.90 6.13
N CYS A 25 -4.69 -4.46 6.20
CA CYS A 25 -4.97 -5.79 5.66
C CYS A 25 -4.91 -5.82 4.13
N ILE A 26 -5.44 -4.79 3.45
CA ILE A 26 -5.40 -4.67 1.99
C ILE A 26 -3.95 -4.64 1.49
N VAL A 27 -3.07 -3.90 2.15
CA VAL A 27 -1.64 -3.81 1.75
C VAL A 27 -0.80 -4.99 2.29
N GLY A 28 -1.41 -5.98 2.95
CA GLY A 28 -0.74 -7.17 3.46
C GLY A 28 0.16 -6.93 4.68
N ARG A 29 0.04 -5.79 5.37
CA ARG A 29 0.75 -5.50 6.63
C ARG A 29 0.12 -6.17 7.85
N ARG A 30 -1.14 -6.60 7.74
CA ARG A 30 -1.87 -7.28 8.82
C ARG A 30 -2.71 -8.42 8.24
N ARG A 31 -2.84 -9.52 8.99
CA ARG A 31 -3.72 -10.64 8.64
C ARG A 31 -5.14 -10.38 9.15
N LEU A 32 -6.14 -10.81 8.39
CA LEU A 32 -7.53 -10.86 8.84
C LEU A 32 -7.73 -11.91 9.94
N ASN A 33 -8.60 -11.61 10.89
CA ASN A 33 -9.06 -12.58 11.88
C ASN A 33 -9.99 -13.65 11.25
N SER A 34 -10.85 -13.23 10.31
CA SER A 34 -11.79 -14.09 9.58
C SER A 34 -12.16 -13.44 8.24
N GLY A 35 -12.77 -14.23 7.35
CA GLY A 35 -13.15 -13.79 6.00
C GLY A 35 -11.97 -13.72 5.04
N GLU A 36 -12.20 -13.12 3.87
CA GLU A 36 -11.25 -13.14 2.77
C GLU A 36 -11.13 -11.77 2.08
N ILE A 37 -9.93 -11.46 1.61
CA ILE A 37 -9.61 -10.27 0.81
C ILE A 37 -8.77 -10.69 -0.39
N TRP A 38 -9.13 -10.17 -1.56
CA TRP A 38 -8.34 -10.25 -2.78
C TRP A 38 -7.96 -8.87 -3.26
N VAL A 39 -6.68 -8.69 -3.58
CA VAL A 39 -6.11 -7.43 -4.08
C VAL A 39 -5.34 -7.76 -5.35
N LEU A 40 -5.72 -7.11 -6.46
CA LEU A 40 -5.07 -7.26 -7.76
C LEU A 40 -4.89 -8.73 -8.20
N GLY A 41 -5.87 -9.59 -7.89
CA GLY A 41 -5.88 -11.01 -8.29
C GLY A 41 -5.24 -11.98 -7.29
N GLY A 42 -4.70 -11.51 -6.15
CA GLY A 42 -4.09 -12.39 -5.14
C GLY A 42 -4.52 -12.07 -3.71
N ARG A 43 -4.29 -13.02 -2.79
CA ARG A 43 -4.43 -12.79 -1.35
C ARG A 43 -3.20 -12.01 -0.83
N PRO A 44 -3.37 -10.84 -0.19
CA PRO A 44 -2.27 -10.12 0.43
C PRO A 44 -1.47 -11.01 1.40
N GLY A 45 -0.13 -10.93 1.35
CA GLY A 45 0.79 -11.73 2.15
C GLY A 45 0.98 -13.17 1.65
N GLY A 46 0.25 -13.60 0.61
CA GLY A 46 0.42 -14.92 0.00
C GLY A 46 1.60 -14.98 -0.98
N PRO A 47 2.22 -16.15 -1.18
CA PRO A 47 3.25 -16.35 -2.20
C PRO A 47 2.76 -15.90 -3.58
N GLY A 48 3.57 -15.11 -4.29
CA GLY A 48 3.25 -14.63 -5.64
C GLY A 48 2.14 -13.56 -5.72
N SER A 49 1.59 -13.09 -4.60
CA SER A 49 0.53 -12.06 -4.60
C SER A 49 1.02 -10.69 -5.10
N GLY A 50 2.30 -10.40 -4.88
CA GLY A 50 2.90 -9.08 -5.11
C GLY A 50 2.40 -8.00 -4.16
N VAL A 51 1.75 -8.38 -3.04
CA VAL A 51 1.23 -7.50 -1.99
C VAL A 51 1.62 -8.07 -0.61
N PRO A 52 2.36 -7.36 0.25
CA PRO A 52 3.02 -6.08 -0.04
C PRO A 52 4.06 -6.24 -1.15
N GLY A 53 4.31 -5.17 -1.90
CA GLY A 53 5.23 -5.20 -3.03
C GLY A 53 4.98 -4.08 -4.04
N PRO A 54 5.70 -4.06 -5.17
CA PRO A 54 5.69 -2.95 -6.13
C PRO A 54 4.35 -2.77 -6.86
N ARG A 55 3.39 -3.68 -6.68
CA ARG A 55 2.06 -3.60 -7.28
C ARG A 55 1.12 -2.62 -6.57
N ILE A 56 1.45 -2.19 -5.35
CA ILE A 56 0.60 -1.32 -4.54
C ILE A 56 1.40 -0.18 -3.90
N GLY A 57 0.89 1.04 -4.02
CA GLY A 57 1.37 2.19 -3.25
C GLY A 57 0.57 2.35 -1.96
N TYR A 58 1.25 2.59 -0.84
CA TYR A 58 0.61 2.84 0.45
C TYR A 58 1.28 4.01 1.16
N MET A 59 0.50 5.04 1.47
CA MET A 59 0.93 6.16 2.30
C MET A 59 0.31 6.01 3.69
N PRO A 60 1.11 5.71 4.74
CA PRO A 60 0.61 5.66 6.11
C PRO A 60 0.24 7.06 6.62
N GLN A 61 -0.37 7.11 7.81
CA GLN A 61 -0.81 8.36 8.43
C GLN A 61 0.35 9.31 8.73
N GLU A 62 1.48 8.76 9.15
CA GLU A 62 2.73 9.52 9.36
C GLU A 62 3.55 9.51 8.07
N THR A 63 4.10 10.67 7.72
CA THR A 63 4.92 10.81 6.52
C THR A 63 6.25 10.08 6.71
N ALA A 64 6.55 9.14 5.81
CA ALA A 64 7.82 8.43 5.78
C ALA A 64 8.89 9.24 4.99
N LEU A 65 9.16 10.47 5.42
CA LEU A 65 10.15 11.35 4.79
C LEU A 65 11.38 11.49 5.69
N PHE A 66 12.56 11.41 5.09
CA PHE A 66 13.85 11.63 5.76
C PHE A 66 14.27 13.08 5.54
N GLY A 67 14.60 13.79 6.62
CA GLY A 67 14.95 15.21 6.56
C GLY A 67 16.31 15.47 5.91
N GLU A 68 17.12 14.44 5.81
CA GLU A 68 18.45 14.43 5.21
C GLU A 68 18.40 14.36 3.67
N PHE A 69 17.26 13.97 3.09
CA PHE A 69 17.11 13.85 1.65
C PHE A 69 16.51 15.11 1.05
N SER A 70 17.09 15.56 -0.05
CA SER A 70 16.41 16.47 -0.97
C SER A 70 15.17 15.80 -1.58
N ILE A 71 14.30 16.61 -2.18
CA ILE A 71 13.12 16.11 -2.91
C ILE A 71 13.55 15.11 -4.00
N ARG A 72 14.64 15.41 -4.72
CA ARG A 72 15.16 14.54 -5.78
C ARG A 72 15.60 13.19 -5.21
N GLU A 73 16.37 13.19 -4.13
CA GLU A 73 16.85 11.95 -3.49
C GLU A 73 15.70 11.11 -2.93
N THR A 74 14.69 11.75 -2.35
CA THR A 74 13.46 11.06 -1.89
C THR A 74 12.77 10.34 -3.05
N MET A 75 12.61 11.02 -4.20
CA MET A 75 11.98 10.44 -5.39
C MET A 75 12.79 9.27 -5.95
N ILE A 76 14.12 9.40 -6.01
CA ILE A 76 15.02 8.33 -6.45
C ILE A 76 14.94 7.14 -5.50
N TYR A 77 15.04 7.38 -4.18
CA TYR A 77 14.99 6.35 -3.15
C TYR A 77 13.72 5.50 -3.23
N PHE A 78 12.54 6.12 -3.26
CA PHE A 78 11.28 5.38 -3.40
C PHE A 78 11.14 4.73 -4.78
N GLY A 79 11.67 5.35 -5.84
CA GLY A 79 11.75 4.75 -7.18
C GLY A 79 12.54 3.45 -7.17
N TRP A 80 13.72 3.43 -6.54
CA TRP A 80 14.54 2.22 -6.40
C TRP A 80 13.84 1.13 -5.59
N ILE A 81 13.16 1.47 -4.49
CA ILE A 81 12.32 0.52 -3.73
C ILE A 81 11.22 -0.08 -4.61
N ALA A 82 10.66 0.70 -5.53
CA ALA A 82 9.66 0.25 -6.50
C ALA A 82 10.26 -0.48 -7.72
N GLY A 83 11.59 -0.68 -7.78
CA GLY A 83 12.28 -1.36 -8.86
C GLY A 83 12.50 -0.50 -10.12
N MET A 84 12.43 0.83 -10.00
CA MET A 84 12.75 1.76 -11.08
C MET A 84 14.26 1.93 -11.20
N THR A 85 14.77 2.16 -12.41
CA THR A 85 16.18 2.46 -12.67
C THR A 85 16.38 3.95 -12.91
N THR A 86 17.47 4.51 -12.39
CA THR A 86 17.97 5.83 -12.76
C THR A 86 18.89 5.73 -13.98
N LYS A 87 18.99 6.80 -14.78
CA LYS A 87 19.82 6.84 -16.00
C LYS A 87 21.30 7.24 -15.73
N GLU A 88 21.72 7.22 -14.48
CA GLU A 88 23.11 7.50 -14.07
C GLU A 88 23.87 6.20 -13.83
#